data_AF-A0A0H2R259-F1
#
_entry.id   AF-A0A0H2R259-F1
#
_cell.length_a   1.000
_cell.length_b   1.000
_cell.length_c   1.000
_cell.angle_alpha   90.00
_cell.angle_beta   90.00
_cell.angle_gamma   90.00
#
_symmetry.space_group_name_H-M   'P 1'
#
loop_
_entity.id
_entity.type
_entity.pdbx_description
1 polymer ?
#
loop_
_entity_poly.entity_id
_entity_poly.type
_entity_poly.pdbx_seq_one_letter_code
_entity_poly.pdbx_strand_id
1 'polypeptide(L)'
;LTIYIPISKSHSRRAIVVPGLEPHSHPIFPSVKVPFRIKEIYLKCVEMHGALGATALRVDKAACTRSLLEGKLPQEVHPSLVNDRNRRKIVSVAKKNQYSSGKGLAEADDQLGKDSQYIRSISVLADNTHVIVTLHPKLAEYLLHAQWIMVDTTFKFVHGKTNVWKVLMWHNGVNRRVIAGRVYCNRATEDAFYHVWDGLFSGVKAATGKPLRFKIFDKLGSLLGICGDAEAAQVLGLARFLQNTHANDPTKTGIQSQDGVELVQYVFRLCWVHWCRGIQKLESSLSKVDTTRLREFPRLVDPSEIQNFYEWINGNQPKAVKDWWQHKLQHAWLLPAICDHSSRMPKQYRDLIPPDTNSLEGSHASDNLVSSTNNEILQAIMLAWKIDDDAVRVLKAAMSTGVLPNHLRTLEHRTTTNVQRRDAKRRKIEAAKEVDHEVIDLTTTVEDAQSAIKDAQQVMKGAKERLKEIKVSKKSGTSKPGSVRSVTVDQRTVTRRKSSGKSPLPNFTTIFCLISVQ
;
A
#
# COMPACT_ATOMS: atom_id res chain seq x y z
N LEU A 1 -62.33 -9.45 8.50
CA LEU A 1 -61.50 -9.41 7.28
C LEU A 1 -62.44 -9.67 6.10
N THR A 2 -62.65 -8.69 5.23
CA THR A 2 -63.59 -8.86 4.11
C THR A 2 -62.81 -8.88 2.82
N ILE A 3 -63.02 -9.91 2.00
CA ILE A 3 -62.29 -10.13 0.75
C ILE A 3 -63.28 -10.02 -0.42
N TYR A 4 -63.02 -9.09 -1.33
CA TYR A 4 -63.81 -8.88 -2.54
C TYR A 4 -63.04 -9.38 -3.76
N ILE A 5 -63.70 -10.21 -4.57
CA ILE A 5 -63.14 -10.79 -5.78
C ILE A 5 -63.93 -10.25 -6.98
N PRO A 6 -63.27 -9.66 -7.99
CA PRO A 6 -63.96 -9.15 -9.17
C PRO A 6 -64.54 -10.29 -10.01
N ILE A 7 -65.82 -10.16 -10.36
CA ILE A 7 -66.58 -11.17 -11.12
C ILE A 7 -66.24 -11.10 -12.63
N SER A 8 -65.76 -9.95 -13.12
CA SER A 8 -65.44 -9.76 -14.54
C SER A 8 -63.99 -10.14 -14.86
N LYS A 9 -63.80 -11.02 -15.87
CA LYS A 9 -62.49 -11.48 -16.34
C LYS A 9 -61.69 -10.44 -17.12
N SER A 10 -62.29 -9.31 -17.51
CA SER A 10 -61.64 -8.31 -18.37
C SER A 10 -60.81 -7.26 -17.61
N HIS A 11 -60.97 -7.14 -16.29
CA HIS A 11 -60.24 -6.15 -15.49
C HIS A 11 -59.60 -6.84 -14.26
N SER A 12 -58.26 -6.86 -14.25
CA SER A 12 -57.37 -7.17 -13.11
C SER A 12 -57.83 -8.25 -12.10
N ARG A 13 -57.23 -9.45 -12.16
CA ARG A 13 -57.40 -10.58 -11.21
C ARG A 13 -56.75 -10.35 -9.83
N ARG A 14 -57.07 -9.26 -9.15
CA ARG A 14 -56.57 -9.00 -7.78
C ARG A 14 -57.75 -8.97 -6.82
N ALA A 15 -57.67 -9.74 -5.75
CA ALA A 15 -58.64 -9.67 -4.64
C ALA A 15 -58.31 -8.46 -3.78
N ILE A 16 -59.33 -7.70 -3.37
CA ILE A 16 -59.18 -6.58 -2.45
C ILE A 16 -59.52 -7.08 -1.05
N VAL A 17 -58.55 -7.03 -0.15
CA VAL A 17 -58.71 -7.40 1.26
C VAL A 17 -58.80 -6.11 2.06
N VAL A 18 -59.93 -5.90 2.74
CA VAL A 18 -60.12 -4.74 3.63
C VAL A 18 -60.08 -5.23 5.09
N PRO A 19 -59.02 -4.90 5.85
CA PRO A 19 -58.99 -5.09 7.30
C PRO A 19 -59.77 -3.94 7.99
N GLY A 20 -60.57 -4.27 9.00
CA GLY A 20 -61.66 -3.44 9.53
C GLY A 20 -61.28 -2.26 10.42
N LEU A 21 -60.42 -1.34 9.96
CA LEU A 21 -60.23 0.00 10.53
C LEU A 21 -60.11 1.01 9.39
N GLU A 22 -60.51 2.26 9.64
CA GLU A 22 -60.74 3.33 8.64
C GLU A 22 -59.79 3.30 7.42
N PRO A 23 -60.34 3.39 6.19
CA PRO A 23 -59.54 3.36 4.97
C PRO A 23 -58.64 4.60 4.90
N HIS A 24 -57.35 4.42 5.23
CA HIS A 24 -56.32 5.38 4.88
C HIS A 24 -55.65 4.95 3.57
N SER A 25 -55.59 5.88 2.62
CA SER A 25 -54.95 5.63 1.32
C SER A 25 -53.46 5.85 1.45
N HIS A 26 -52.66 4.77 1.38
CA HIS A 26 -51.24 4.94 1.12
C HIS A 26 -51.07 5.45 -0.32
N PRO A 27 -50.22 6.46 -0.55
CA PRO A 27 -49.83 6.79 -1.91
C PRO A 27 -49.22 5.54 -2.56
N ILE A 28 -49.68 5.22 -3.77
CA ILE A 28 -49.14 4.10 -4.55
C ILE A 28 -47.64 4.36 -4.71
N PHE A 29 -46.81 3.47 -4.16
CA PHE A 29 -45.36 3.58 -4.33
C PHE A 29 -45.04 3.65 -5.83
N PRO A 30 -44.21 4.61 -6.27
CA PRO A 30 -43.86 4.73 -7.67
C PRO A 30 -43.26 3.42 -8.19
N SER A 31 -43.58 3.09 -9.46
CA SER A 31 -43.14 1.84 -10.07
C SER A 31 -41.62 1.66 -9.96
N VAL A 32 -41.20 0.60 -9.26
CA VAL A 32 -39.79 0.22 -9.10
C VAL A 32 -39.21 -0.38 -10.40
N LYS A 33 -40.08 -0.69 -11.37
CA LYS A 33 -39.70 -1.25 -12.67
C LYS A 33 -39.12 -0.15 -13.56
N VAL A 34 -37.92 -0.37 -14.09
CA VAL A 34 -37.32 0.52 -15.09
C VAL A 34 -38.09 0.41 -16.41
N PRO A 35 -38.68 1.51 -16.93
CA PRO A 35 -39.28 1.50 -18.26
C PRO A 35 -38.24 1.20 -19.35
N PHE A 36 -38.68 0.61 -20.46
CA PHE A 36 -37.79 0.21 -21.56
C PHE A 36 -36.96 1.39 -22.10
N ARG A 37 -37.60 2.52 -22.39
CA ARG A 37 -36.91 3.74 -22.85
C ARG A 37 -35.82 4.23 -21.90
N ILE A 38 -36.09 4.19 -20.58
CA ILE A 38 -35.11 4.59 -19.55
C ILE A 38 -33.96 3.60 -19.50
N LYS A 39 -34.24 2.31 -19.66
CA LYS A 39 -33.22 1.26 -19.77
C LYS A 39 -32.30 1.50 -20.97
N GLU A 40 -32.84 1.85 -22.13
CA GLU A 40 -32.06 2.15 -23.34
C GLU A 40 -31.20 3.41 -23.19
N ILE A 41 -31.75 4.49 -22.60
CA ILE A 41 -30.97 5.71 -22.34
C ILE A 41 -29.76 5.38 -21.45
N TYR A 42 -29.99 4.65 -20.35
CA TYR A 42 -28.90 4.27 -19.46
C TYR A 42 -27.95 3.27 -20.12
N LEU A 43 -28.42 2.40 -21.01
CA LEU A 43 -27.57 1.50 -21.80
C LEU A 43 -26.63 2.29 -22.72
N LYS A 44 -27.14 3.33 -23.41
CA LYS A 44 -26.31 4.25 -24.21
C LYS A 44 -25.25 4.96 -23.36
N CYS A 45 -25.57 5.34 -22.13
CA CYS A 45 -24.56 5.86 -21.19
C CYS A 45 -23.44 4.84 -20.93
N VAL A 46 -23.78 3.55 -20.76
CA VAL A 46 -22.80 2.48 -20.57
C VAL A 46 -21.97 2.26 -21.85
N GLU A 47 -22.59 2.29 -23.02
CA GLU A 47 -21.90 2.14 -24.31
C GLU A 47 -20.91 3.28 -24.57
N MET A 48 -21.33 4.53 -24.35
CA MET A 48 -20.47 5.70 -24.47
C MET A 48 -19.33 5.71 -23.45
N HIS A 49 -19.56 5.21 -22.25
CA HIS A 49 -18.50 5.01 -21.26
C HIS A 49 -17.55 3.86 -21.65
N GLY A 50 -18.07 2.86 -22.37
CA GLY A 50 -17.47 1.56 -22.62
C GLY A 50 -17.83 0.54 -21.53
N ALA A 51 -18.32 -0.65 -21.91
CA ALA A 51 -18.75 -1.64 -20.90
C ALA A 51 -17.59 -2.34 -20.16
N LEU A 52 -16.37 -2.25 -20.70
CA LEU A 52 -15.17 -2.81 -20.08
C LEU A 52 -14.81 -2.03 -18.81
N GLY A 53 -14.71 -2.70 -17.65
CA GLY A 53 -14.46 -2.05 -16.35
C GLY A 53 -15.62 -1.17 -15.84
N ALA A 54 -16.77 -1.14 -16.53
CA ALA A 54 -17.92 -0.33 -16.14
C ALA A 54 -18.54 -0.82 -14.83
N THR A 55 -18.86 0.12 -13.94
CA THR A 55 -19.76 -0.10 -12.80
C THR A 55 -20.81 0.98 -12.82
N ALA A 56 -21.98 0.75 -12.21
CA ALA A 56 -23.04 1.76 -12.15
C ALA A 56 -22.48 3.10 -11.65
N LEU A 57 -21.70 3.09 -10.56
CA LEU A 57 -21.08 4.30 -10.01
C LEU A 57 -20.12 5.02 -10.99
N ARG A 58 -19.33 4.27 -11.78
CA ARG A 58 -18.38 4.88 -12.74
C ARG A 58 -19.10 5.47 -13.93
N VAL A 59 -20.14 4.79 -14.42
CA VAL A 59 -21.01 5.30 -15.48
C VAL A 59 -21.71 6.56 -14.98
N ASP A 60 -22.32 6.53 -13.79
CA ASP A 60 -23.02 7.68 -13.19
C ASP A 60 -22.11 8.92 -13.04
N LYS A 61 -20.82 8.71 -12.74
CA LYS A 61 -19.82 9.78 -12.56
C LYS A 61 -19.13 10.21 -13.86
N ALA A 62 -19.33 9.52 -14.98
CA ALA A 62 -18.63 9.81 -16.21
C ALA A 62 -19.12 11.12 -16.84
N ALA A 63 -18.19 11.92 -17.37
CA ALA A 63 -18.54 13.16 -18.07
C ALA A 63 -19.46 12.90 -19.26
N CYS A 64 -19.21 11.83 -20.03
CA CYS A 64 -20.06 11.41 -21.15
C CYS A 64 -21.50 11.12 -20.73
N THR A 65 -21.71 10.57 -19.52
CA THR A 65 -23.05 10.30 -18.98
C THR A 65 -23.76 11.58 -18.59
N ARG A 66 -23.06 12.53 -17.95
CA ARG A 66 -23.62 13.87 -17.71
C ARG A 66 -24.01 14.56 -19.01
N SER A 67 -23.16 14.51 -20.04
CA SER A 67 -23.48 15.09 -21.35
C SER A 67 -24.69 14.43 -22.01
N LEU A 68 -24.78 13.09 -21.98
CA LEU A 68 -25.87 12.35 -22.60
C LEU A 68 -27.20 12.49 -21.86
N LEU A 69 -27.16 12.82 -20.56
CA LEU A 69 -28.33 13.09 -19.72
C LEU A 69 -28.60 14.59 -19.53
N GLU A 70 -28.01 15.45 -20.37
CA GLU A 70 -28.24 16.92 -20.34
C GLU A 70 -27.94 17.54 -18.96
N GLY A 71 -26.85 17.10 -18.34
CA GLY A 71 -26.41 17.54 -17.02
C GLY A 71 -27.07 16.82 -15.83
N LYS A 72 -28.17 16.09 -16.07
CA LYS A 72 -28.93 15.39 -15.02
C LYS A 72 -28.22 14.12 -14.54
N LEU A 73 -28.47 13.78 -13.28
CA LEU A 73 -28.10 12.50 -12.70
C LEU A 73 -29.08 11.41 -13.16
N PRO A 74 -28.66 10.13 -13.24
CA PRO A 74 -29.53 9.02 -13.64
C PRO A 74 -30.82 8.94 -12.82
N GLN A 75 -30.78 9.18 -11.51
CA GLN A 75 -31.97 9.20 -10.65
C GLN A 75 -32.92 10.37 -10.92
N GLU A 76 -32.43 11.49 -11.46
CA GLU A 76 -33.25 12.65 -11.84
C GLU A 76 -33.96 12.42 -13.17
N VAL A 77 -33.40 11.56 -14.03
CA VAL A 77 -34.03 11.14 -15.29
C VAL A 77 -35.21 10.21 -15.02
N HIS A 78 -35.09 9.29 -14.06
CA HIS A 78 -36.22 8.46 -13.63
C HIS A 78 -36.03 7.86 -12.21
N PRO A 79 -37.06 7.89 -11.34
CA PRO A 79 -36.95 7.37 -9.96
C PRO A 79 -36.54 5.90 -9.85
N SER A 80 -36.89 5.06 -10.82
CA SER A 80 -36.47 3.64 -10.82
C SER A 80 -34.95 3.44 -10.86
N LEU A 81 -34.20 4.46 -11.31
CA LEU A 81 -32.76 4.47 -11.34
C LEU A 81 -32.15 4.91 -10.00
N VAL A 82 -32.93 5.29 -8.99
CA VAL A 82 -32.42 5.40 -7.60
C VAL A 82 -31.97 4.03 -7.10
N ASN A 83 -32.64 2.95 -7.52
CA ASN A 83 -32.27 1.59 -7.13
C ASN A 83 -30.98 1.12 -7.82
N ASP A 84 -29.91 1.02 -7.05
CA ASP A 84 -28.61 0.50 -7.47
C ASP A 84 -28.67 -0.84 -8.19
N ARG A 85 -29.55 -1.75 -7.76
CA ARG A 85 -29.70 -3.08 -8.36
C ARG A 85 -30.17 -2.99 -9.80
N ASN A 86 -31.06 -2.03 -10.11
CA ASN A 86 -31.54 -1.79 -11.46
C ASN A 86 -30.40 -1.31 -12.36
N ARG A 87 -29.64 -0.30 -11.93
CA ARG A 87 -28.48 0.21 -12.69
C ARG A 87 -27.44 -0.87 -12.92
N ARG A 88 -27.07 -1.62 -11.87
CA ARG A 88 -26.13 -2.76 -11.95
C ARG A 88 -26.62 -3.85 -12.92
N LYS A 89 -27.92 -4.15 -12.95
CA LYS A 89 -28.50 -5.11 -13.90
C LYS A 89 -28.35 -4.64 -15.34
N ILE A 90 -28.56 -3.36 -15.62
CA ILE A 90 -28.38 -2.80 -16.97
C ILE A 90 -26.91 -2.88 -17.40
N VAL A 91 -25.98 -2.47 -16.53
CA VAL A 91 -24.54 -2.60 -16.77
C VAL A 91 -24.14 -4.06 -17.01
N SER A 92 -24.67 -5.00 -16.22
CA SER A 92 -24.40 -6.43 -16.40
C SER A 92 -24.90 -6.96 -17.75
N VAL A 93 -26.08 -6.53 -18.20
CA VAL A 93 -26.60 -6.87 -19.53
C VAL A 93 -25.69 -6.31 -20.62
N ALA A 94 -25.27 -5.04 -20.52
CA ALA A 94 -24.36 -4.42 -21.47
C ALA A 94 -23.03 -5.19 -21.57
N LYS A 95 -22.45 -5.55 -20.42
CA LYS A 95 -21.24 -6.37 -20.34
C LYS A 95 -21.44 -7.74 -20.99
N LYS A 96 -22.55 -8.43 -20.70
CA LYS A 96 -22.84 -9.74 -21.28
C LYS A 96 -23.08 -9.68 -22.79
N ASN A 97 -23.66 -8.60 -23.30
CA ASN A 97 -23.86 -8.40 -24.73
C ASN A 97 -22.54 -8.14 -25.45
N GLN A 98 -21.65 -7.34 -24.85
CA GLN A 98 -20.34 -7.05 -25.43
C GLN A 98 -19.34 -8.20 -25.26
N TYR A 99 -19.48 -8.99 -24.19
CA TYR A 99 -18.58 -10.09 -23.82
C TYR A 99 -19.39 -11.35 -23.53
N SER A 100 -20.14 -11.85 -24.51
CA SER A 100 -20.99 -13.03 -24.35
C SER A 100 -20.16 -14.26 -23.98
N SER A 101 -20.36 -14.76 -22.76
CA SER A 101 -19.97 -16.10 -22.28
C SER A 101 -18.64 -16.66 -22.83
N GLY A 102 -17.52 -16.02 -22.50
CA GLY A 102 -16.18 -16.63 -22.61
C GLY A 102 -15.44 -16.49 -23.95
N LYS A 103 -16.06 -15.95 -24.99
CA LYS A 103 -15.50 -15.96 -26.37
C LYS A 103 -14.69 -14.72 -26.80
N GLY A 104 -14.30 -13.86 -25.87
CA GLY A 104 -13.91 -12.48 -26.22
C GLY A 104 -12.47 -12.30 -26.69
N LEU A 105 -11.51 -12.62 -25.83
CA LEU A 105 -10.10 -12.31 -26.07
C LEU A 105 -9.27 -13.55 -26.37
N ALA A 106 -9.43 -14.66 -25.64
CA ALA A 106 -8.65 -15.86 -25.91
C ALA A 106 -8.89 -16.37 -27.34
N GLU A 107 -10.15 -16.53 -27.75
CA GLU A 107 -10.49 -16.95 -29.11
C GLU A 107 -10.09 -15.93 -30.18
N ALA A 108 -10.17 -14.63 -29.88
CA ALA A 108 -9.78 -13.57 -30.82
C ALA A 108 -8.25 -13.42 -30.94
N ASP A 109 -7.53 -13.64 -29.84
CA ASP A 109 -6.07 -13.62 -29.77
C ASP A 109 -5.48 -14.89 -30.41
N ASP A 110 -6.14 -16.03 -30.26
CA ASP A 110 -5.80 -17.28 -30.95
C ASP A 110 -5.92 -17.14 -32.48
N GLN A 111 -6.75 -16.23 -32.98
CA GLN A 111 -6.88 -15.91 -34.41
C GLN A 111 -5.82 -14.93 -34.91
N LEU A 112 -5.07 -14.27 -34.02
CA LEU A 112 -3.95 -13.42 -34.42
C LEU A 112 -2.72 -14.25 -34.76
N GLY A 113 -1.91 -13.77 -35.71
CA GLY A 113 -0.57 -14.32 -35.91
C GLY A 113 0.24 -14.24 -34.60
N LYS A 114 1.11 -15.22 -34.33
CA LYS A 114 1.87 -15.35 -33.07
C LYS A 114 2.55 -14.05 -32.59
N ASP A 115 3.00 -13.23 -33.54
CA ASP A 115 3.70 -11.96 -33.26
C ASP A 115 2.76 -10.87 -32.72
N SER A 116 1.46 -10.99 -32.93
CA SER A 116 0.44 -10.03 -32.52
C SER A 116 -0.36 -10.46 -31.29
N GLN A 117 -0.18 -11.71 -30.83
CA GLN A 117 -0.87 -12.25 -29.67
C GLN A 117 -0.49 -11.52 -28.39
N TYR A 118 -1.46 -11.28 -27.50
CA TYR A 118 -1.24 -10.71 -26.18
C TYR A 118 -1.11 -11.80 -25.11
N ILE A 119 -1.90 -12.86 -25.20
CA ILE A 119 -1.78 -14.06 -24.37
C ILE A 119 -0.66 -14.92 -24.95
N ARG A 120 0.34 -15.24 -24.13
CA ARG A 120 1.54 -15.98 -24.57
C ARG A 120 1.48 -17.46 -24.23
N SER A 121 0.86 -17.79 -23.11
CA SER A 121 0.65 -19.17 -22.71
C SER A 121 -0.49 -19.27 -21.71
N ILE A 122 -1.17 -20.42 -21.77
CA ILE A 122 -2.15 -20.86 -20.78
C ILE A 122 -1.71 -22.25 -20.36
N SER A 123 -1.29 -22.39 -19.11
CA SER A 123 -0.93 -23.67 -18.51
C SER A 123 -1.98 -24.04 -17.47
N VAL A 124 -2.51 -25.25 -17.53
CA VAL A 124 -3.39 -25.83 -16.51
C VAL A 124 -2.75 -27.12 -16.00
N LEU A 125 -2.42 -27.15 -14.72
CA LEU A 125 -1.79 -28.31 -14.06
C LEU A 125 -2.86 -29.27 -13.54
N ALA A 126 -2.43 -30.49 -13.19
CA ALA A 126 -3.30 -31.56 -12.71
C ALA A 126 -4.11 -31.18 -11.46
N ASP A 127 -3.60 -30.29 -10.62
CA ASP A 127 -4.27 -29.81 -9.40
C ASP A 127 -5.21 -28.61 -9.64
N ASN A 128 -5.56 -28.34 -10.91
CA ASN A 128 -6.31 -27.17 -11.37
C ASN A 128 -5.60 -25.83 -11.11
N THR A 129 -4.29 -25.83 -10.88
CA THR A 129 -3.50 -24.61 -10.97
C THR A 129 -3.54 -24.10 -12.40
N HIS A 130 -3.86 -22.83 -12.60
CA HIS A 130 -3.72 -22.17 -13.89
C HIS A 130 -2.68 -21.07 -13.83
N VAL A 131 -1.93 -20.93 -14.91
CA VAL A 131 -1.00 -19.83 -15.15
C VAL A 131 -1.29 -19.29 -16.55
N ILE A 132 -1.70 -18.03 -16.63
CA ILE A 132 -1.94 -17.33 -17.89
C ILE A 132 -0.93 -16.21 -18.02
N VAL A 133 -0.02 -16.32 -18.98
CA VAL A 133 0.99 -15.28 -19.23
C VAL A 133 0.50 -14.33 -20.30
N THR A 134 0.58 -13.03 -20.02
CA THR A 134 0.19 -11.97 -20.95
C THR A 134 1.32 -10.97 -21.12
N LEU A 135 1.64 -10.65 -22.37
CA LEU A 135 2.77 -9.83 -22.74
C LEU A 135 2.53 -9.15 -24.09
N HIS A 136 2.42 -7.82 -24.07
CA HIS A 136 2.30 -7.04 -25.30
C HIS A 136 3.61 -7.16 -26.12
N PRO A 137 3.55 -7.49 -27.43
CA PRO A 137 4.75 -7.75 -28.24
C PRO A 137 5.78 -6.61 -28.17
N LYS A 138 5.31 -5.37 -28.34
CA LYS A 138 6.18 -4.19 -28.26
C LYS A 138 6.81 -3.97 -26.88
N LEU A 139 6.13 -4.34 -25.79
CA LEU A 139 6.69 -4.26 -24.44
C LEU A 139 7.72 -5.38 -24.21
N ALA A 140 7.52 -6.55 -24.81
CA ALA A 140 8.50 -7.63 -24.82
C ALA A 140 9.81 -7.20 -25.46
N GLU A 141 9.76 -6.47 -26.59
CA GLU A 141 10.96 -5.91 -27.23
C GLU A 141 11.72 -4.97 -26.29
N TYR A 142 11.03 -4.09 -25.58
CA TYR A 142 11.67 -3.21 -24.59
C TYR A 142 12.26 -3.99 -23.41
N LEU A 143 11.63 -5.11 -23.03
CA LEU A 143 12.11 -5.97 -21.94
C LEU A 143 13.47 -6.60 -22.27
N LEU A 144 13.78 -6.88 -23.54
CA LEU A 144 15.10 -7.35 -23.99
C LEU A 144 16.23 -6.34 -23.75
N HIS A 145 15.90 -5.08 -23.47
CA HIS A 145 16.85 -4.01 -23.17
C HIS A 145 16.80 -3.57 -21.70
N ALA A 146 15.93 -4.20 -20.89
CA ALA A 146 15.84 -3.90 -19.48
C ALA A 146 17.11 -4.37 -18.75
N GLN A 147 17.64 -3.52 -17.89
CA GLN A 147 18.75 -3.87 -17.00
C GLN A 147 18.28 -4.64 -15.77
N TRP A 148 17.04 -4.43 -15.35
CA TRP A 148 16.46 -5.13 -14.22
C TRP A 148 14.94 -5.16 -14.36
N ILE A 149 14.31 -6.11 -13.68
CA ILE A 149 12.86 -6.16 -13.53
C ILE A 149 12.48 -6.19 -12.05
N MET A 150 11.32 -5.61 -11.75
CA MET A 150 10.66 -5.73 -10.47
C MET A 150 9.43 -6.62 -10.60
N VAL A 151 9.20 -7.43 -9.58
CA VAL A 151 8.11 -8.40 -9.58
C VAL A 151 7.34 -8.35 -8.27
N ASP A 152 6.01 -8.40 -8.35
CA ASP A 152 5.10 -8.30 -7.22
C ASP A 152 3.73 -8.89 -7.58
N THR A 153 3.03 -9.42 -6.58
CA THR A 153 1.73 -10.05 -6.71
C THR A 153 0.62 -9.12 -6.22
N THR A 154 -0.39 -8.90 -7.07
CA THR A 154 -1.58 -8.11 -6.77
C THR A 154 -2.77 -9.04 -6.52
N PHE A 155 -3.35 -8.94 -5.32
CA PHE A 155 -4.44 -9.82 -4.87
C PHE A 155 -5.86 -9.32 -5.20
N LYS A 156 -6.02 -8.06 -5.62
CA LYS A 156 -7.34 -7.41 -5.72
C LYS A 156 -7.86 -7.26 -7.15
N PHE A 157 -7.06 -7.57 -8.17
CA PHE A 157 -7.39 -7.22 -9.55
C PHE A 157 -8.46 -8.16 -10.14
N VAL A 158 -8.35 -9.46 -9.86
CA VAL A 158 -9.27 -10.50 -10.37
C VAL A 158 -10.15 -11.02 -9.24
N HIS A 159 -11.38 -11.40 -9.55
CA HIS A 159 -12.31 -12.05 -8.64
C HIS A 159 -11.89 -13.49 -8.34
N GLY A 160 -12.06 -13.91 -7.08
CA GLY A 160 -11.81 -15.29 -6.65
C GLY A 160 -10.38 -15.51 -6.18
N LYS A 161 -9.82 -16.69 -6.51
CA LYS A 161 -8.49 -17.13 -6.03
C LYS A 161 -7.34 -16.70 -6.95
N THR A 162 -7.64 -16.11 -8.11
CA THR A 162 -6.63 -15.71 -9.10
C THR A 162 -5.98 -14.38 -8.70
N ASN A 163 -4.67 -14.42 -8.52
CA ASN A 163 -3.82 -13.25 -8.30
C ASN A 163 -3.13 -12.85 -9.60
N VAL A 164 -2.64 -11.60 -9.65
CA VAL A 164 -1.90 -11.08 -10.80
C VAL A 164 -0.48 -10.76 -10.40
N TRP A 165 0.47 -11.49 -10.95
CA TRP A 165 1.89 -11.22 -10.84
C TRP A 165 2.32 -10.26 -11.94
N LYS A 166 2.95 -9.14 -11.57
CA LYS A 166 3.32 -8.06 -12.50
C LYS A 166 4.81 -8.02 -12.71
N VAL A 167 5.21 -7.73 -13.96
CA VAL A 167 6.60 -7.46 -14.33
C VAL A 167 6.74 -5.99 -14.65
N LEU A 168 7.54 -5.27 -13.86
CA LEU A 168 7.89 -3.89 -14.13
C LEU A 168 9.33 -3.79 -14.60
N MET A 169 9.56 -2.95 -15.60
CA MET A 169 10.88 -2.53 -16.04
C MET A 169 11.00 -1.01 -16.00
N TRP A 170 12.24 -0.53 -15.99
CA TRP A 170 12.53 0.87 -16.27
C TRP A 170 12.91 1.05 -17.74
N HIS A 171 12.15 1.87 -18.46
CA HIS A 171 12.46 2.20 -19.85
C HIS A 171 13.40 3.41 -19.88
N ASN A 172 14.69 3.16 -20.07
CA ASN A 172 15.75 4.19 -20.03
C ASN A 172 15.50 5.33 -21.03
N GLY A 173 15.10 5.02 -22.27
CA GLY A 173 14.95 6.03 -23.33
C GLY A 173 13.88 7.11 -23.08
N VAL A 174 12.93 6.86 -22.18
CA VAL A 174 11.91 7.85 -21.76
C VAL A 174 11.92 8.09 -20.26
N ASN A 175 12.90 7.49 -19.56
CA ASN A 175 13.11 7.54 -18.13
C ASN A 175 11.84 7.30 -17.29
N ARG A 176 11.15 6.19 -17.56
CA ARG A 176 9.86 5.87 -16.93
C ARG A 176 9.72 4.38 -16.62
N ARG A 177 9.05 4.09 -15.49
CA ARG A 177 8.56 2.74 -15.16
C ARG A 177 7.44 2.29 -16.12
N VAL A 178 7.50 1.05 -16.57
CA VAL A 178 6.51 0.43 -17.46
C VAL A 178 6.21 -0.97 -16.94
N ILE A 179 4.94 -1.33 -16.85
CA ILE A 179 4.54 -2.72 -16.63
C ILE A 179 4.70 -3.42 -17.98
N ALA A 180 5.66 -4.33 -18.07
CA ALA A 180 5.98 -5.04 -19.31
C ALA A 180 5.04 -6.22 -19.55
N GLY A 181 4.60 -6.89 -18.48
CA GLY A 181 3.74 -8.06 -18.58
C GLY A 181 2.99 -8.36 -17.27
N ARG A 182 1.97 -9.20 -17.40
CA ARG A 182 1.14 -9.70 -16.29
C ARG A 182 0.93 -11.19 -16.41
N VAL A 183 0.99 -11.89 -15.29
CA VAL A 183 0.73 -13.32 -15.20
C VAL A 183 -0.39 -13.56 -14.20
N TYR A 184 -1.42 -14.29 -14.61
CA TYR A 184 -2.58 -14.60 -13.79
C TYR A 184 -2.42 -16.00 -13.23
N CYS A 185 -2.44 -16.16 -11.92
CA CYS A 185 -2.27 -17.44 -11.27
C CYS A 185 -3.13 -17.60 -10.02
N ASN A 186 -3.75 -18.77 -9.85
CA ASN A 186 -4.62 -19.07 -8.71
C ASN A 186 -3.92 -19.77 -7.54
N ARG A 187 -2.62 -20.05 -7.64
CA ARG A 187 -1.83 -20.67 -6.57
C ARG A 187 -0.49 -19.96 -6.41
N ALA A 188 0.03 -19.97 -5.18
CA ALA A 188 1.36 -19.47 -4.84
C ALA A 188 2.23 -20.65 -4.40
N THR A 189 2.48 -21.58 -5.32
CA THR A 189 3.34 -22.75 -5.11
C THR A 189 4.59 -22.65 -5.97
N GLU A 190 5.63 -23.40 -5.63
CA GLU A 190 6.87 -23.45 -6.41
C GLU A 190 6.58 -23.84 -7.87
N ASP A 191 5.77 -24.88 -8.10
CA ASP A 191 5.36 -25.30 -9.45
C ASP A 191 4.65 -24.18 -10.22
N ALA A 192 3.72 -23.49 -9.57
CA ALA A 192 3.01 -22.37 -10.19
C ALA A 192 4.00 -21.27 -10.61
N PHE A 193 4.93 -20.91 -9.72
CA PHE A 193 5.92 -19.88 -10.02
C PHE A 193 6.96 -20.33 -11.05
N TYR A 194 7.33 -21.60 -11.11
CA TYR A 194 8.13 -22.13 -12.21
C TYR A 194 7.47 -21.83 -13.57
N HIS A 195 6.16 -22.10 -13.70
CA HIS A 195 5.41 -21.79 -14.91
C HIS A 195 5.22 -20.28 -15.15
N VAL A 196 5.19 -19.46 -14.09
CA VAL A 196 5.22 -17.99 -14.22
C VAL A 196 6.53 -17.53 -14.87
N TRP A 197 7.67 -18.03 -14.39
CA TRP A 197 8.99 -17.68 -14.93
C TRP A 197 9.21 -18.22 -16.33
N ASP A 198 8.95 -19.51 -16.54
CA ASP A 198 9.06 -20.16 -17.84
C ASP A 198 8.16 -19.48 -18.88
N GLY A 199 6.90 -19.22 -18.53
CA GLY A 199 5.96 -18.53 -19.38
C GLY A 199 6.38 -17.10 -19.72
N LEU A 200 6.95 -16.35 -18.77
CA LEU A 200 7.49 -15.00 -19.04
C LEU A 200 8.64 -15.06 -20.06
N PHE A 201 9.66 -15.88 -19.81
CA PHE A 201 10.85 -15.93 -20.65
C PHE A 201 10.58 -16.53 -22.04
N SER A 202 9.79 -17.61 -22.09
CA SER A 202 9.33 -18.19 -23.35
C SER A 202 8.40 -17.22 -24.10
N GLY A 203 7.54 -16.49 -23.40
CA GLY A 203 6.67 -15.47 -23.96
C GLY A 203 7.43 -14.32 -24.62
N VAL A 204 8.54 -13.86 -24.01
CA VAL A 204 9.42 -12.86 -24.63
C VAL A 204 10.06 -13.41 -25.90
N LYS A 205 10.58 -14.64 -25.86
CA LYS A 205 11.18 -15.29 -27.02
C LYS A 205 10.17 -15.48 -28.16
N ALA A 206 8.94 -15.90 -27.83
CA ALA A 206 7.86 -16.05 -28.79
C ALA A 206 7.45 -14.71 -29.42
N ALA A 207 7.40 -13.64 -28.62
CA ALA A 207 6.98 -12.32 -29.07
C ALA A 207 8.04 -11.59 -29.93
N THR A 208 9.31 -11.90 -29.75
CA THR A 208 10.43 -11.09 -30.32
C THR A 208 11.41 -11.90 -31.16
N GLY A 209 11.29 -13.22 -31.17
CA GLY A 209 12.29 -14.15 -31.70
C GLY A 209 13.60 -14.21 -30.88
N LYS A 210 13.76 -13.39 -29.84
CA LYS A 210 15.00 -13.27 -29.05
C LYS A 210 14.76 -13.66 -27.59
N PRO A 211 15.64 -14.48 -26.98
CA PRO A 211 15.50 -14.85 -25.59
C PRO A 211 15.88 -13.70 -24.66
N LEU A 212 15.09 -13.49 -23.60
CA LEU A 212 15.52 -12.69 -22.45
C LEU A 212 16.58 -13.48 -21.66
N ARG A 213 17.72 -12.85 -21.36
CA ARG A 213 18.84 -13.53 -20.69
C ARG A 213 19.47 -12.67 -19.62
N PHE A 214 19.95 -13.31 -18.56
CA PHE A 214 20.73 -12.66 -17.53
C PHE A 214 22.16 -12.41 -17.99
N LYS A 215 22.65 -11.18 -17.81
CA LYS A 215 24.00 -10.78 -18.21
C LYS A 215 25.10 -11.57 -17.52
N ILE A 216 24.84 -12.03 -16.29
CA ILE A 216 25.81 -12.83 -15.52
C ILE A 216 26.01 -14.23 -16.12
N PHE A 217 24.99 -14.79 -16.78
CA PHE A 217 25.06 -16.11 -17.39
C PHE A 217 25.34 -16.06 -18.90
N ASP A 218 25.00 -14.96 -19.57
CA ASP A 218 25.27 -14.74 -20.98
C ASP A 218 25.65 -13.27 -21.22
N LYS A 219 26.83 -13.04 -21.83
CA LYS A 219 27.35 -11.70 -22.15
C LYS A 219 26.45 -10.91 -23.11
N LEU A 220 25.61 -11.57 -23.89
CA LEU A 220 24.60 -10.94 -24.75
C LEU A 220 23.33 -10.53 -23.99
N GLY A 221 23.15 -10.99 -22.75
CA GLY A 221 22.03 -10.63 -21.90
C GLY A 221 22.09 -9.19 -21.40
N SER A 222 20.94 -8.52 -21.33
CA SER A 222 20.81 -7.19 -20.75
C SER A 222 20.48 -7.22 -19.26
N LEU A 223 19.82 -8.29 -18.80
CA LEU A 223 19.19 -8.33 -17.48
C LEU A 223 20.24 -8.62 -16.40
N LEU A 224 20.52 -7.64 -15.56
CA LEU A 224 21.45 -7.74 -14.44
C LEU A 224 20.85 -8.52 -13.27
N GLY A 225 19.53 -8.43 -13.08
CA GLY A 225 18.84 -9.17 -12.03
C GLY A 225 17.36 -8.80 -11.88
N ILE A 226 16.76 -9.39 -10.85
CA ILE A 226 15.36 -9.26 -10.46
C ILE A 226 15.30 -8.67 -9.06
N CYS A 227 14.41 -7.71 -8.84
CA CYS A 227 14.04 -7.25 -7.50
C CYS A 227 12.63 -7.74 -7.15
N GLY A 228 12.46 -8.37 -5.99
CA GLY A 228 11.16 -8.91 -5.58
C GLY A 228 11.03 -9.17 -4.09
N ASP A 229 9.89 -9.73 -3.73
CA ASP A 229 9.52 -10.01 -2.34
C ASP A 229 10.17 -11.28 -1.81
N ALA A 230 10.09 -11.47 -0.50
CA ALA A 230 10.63 -12.63 0.21
C ALA A 230 9.72 -13.88 0.11
N GLU A 231 9.08 -14.11 -1.04
CA GLU A 231 8.16 -15.23 -1.25
C GLU A 231 8.95 -16.46 -1.68
N ALA A 232 9.07 -17.45 -0.78
CA ALA A 232 9.93 -18.61 -1.00
C ALA A 232 9.52 -19.41 -2.24
N ALA A 233 8.23 -19.64 -2.44
CA ALA A 233 7.73 -20.34 -3.62
C ALA A 233 8.12 -19.64 -4.93
N GLN A 234 8.14 -18.30 -4.94
CA GLN A 234 8.51 -17.51 -6.12
C GLN A 234 10.00 -17.64 -6.46
N VAL A 235 10.85 -17.58 -5.45
CA VAL A 235 12.31 -17.65 -5.66
C VAL A 235 12.76 -19.08 -5.95
N LEU A 236 12.15 -20.09 -5.32
CA LEU A 236 12.41 -21.50 -5.64
C LEU A 236 11.90 -21.86 -7.04
N GLY A 237 10.75 -21.31 -7.46
CA GLY A 237 10.29 -21.44 -8.85
C GLY A 237 11.27 -20.84 -9.86
N LEU A 238 11.92 -19.71 -9.51
CA LEU A 238 12.99 -19.10 -10.31
C LEU A 238 14.24 -19.98 -10.33
N ALA A 239 14.67 -20.49 -9.18
CA ALA A 239 15.79 -21.42 -9.07
C ALA A 239 15.61 -22.64 -9.99
N ARG A 240 14.43 -23.27 -9.93
CA ARG A 240 14.08 -24.39 -10.80
C ARG A 240 14.06 -24.01 -12.27
N PHE A 241 13.55 -22.83 -12.62
CA PHE A 241 13.61 -22.31 -13.98
C PHE A 241 15.06 -22.17 -14.49
N LEU A 242 15.95 -21.56 -13.70
CA LEU A 242 17.36 -21.38 -14.07
C LEU A 242 18.07 -22.73 -14.29
N GLN A 243 17.79 -23.69 -13.42
CA GLN A 243 18.34 -25.04 -13.50
C GLN A 243 17.81 -25.79 -14.74
N ASN A 244 16.50 -25.82 -14.95
CA ASN A 244 15.87 -26.57 -16.05
C ASN A 244 16.19 -25.98 -17.43
N THR A 245 16.40 -24.66 -17.51
CA THR A 245 16.77 -24.01 -18.76
C THR A 245 18.27 -24.03 -19.03
N HIS A 246 19.07 -24.63 -18.13
CA HIS A 246 20.53 -24.60 -18.16
C HIS A 246 21.03 -23.16 -18.37
N ALA A 247 20.48 -22.22 -17.60
CA ALA A 247 20.75 -20.80 -17.79
C ALA A 247 22.25 -20.49 -17.69
N ASN A 248 22.97 -21.22 -16.83
CA ASN A 248 24.40 -21.09 -16.62
C ASN A 248 25.20 -22.12 -17.44
N ASP A 249 26.19 -21.65 -18.20
CA ASP A 249 27.22 -22.47 -18.84
C ASP A 249 28.55 -22.24 -18.10
N PRO A 250 29.03 -23.20 -17.28
CA PRO A 250 30.23 -23.03 -16.46
C PRO A 250 31.48 -22.70 -17.26
N THR A 251 31.56 -23.18 -18.51
CA THR A 251 32.71 -22.93 -19.39
C THR A 251 32.79 -21.48 -19.83
N LYS A 252 31.65 -20.79 -19.89
CA LYS A 252 31.55 -19.38 -20.29
C LYS A 252 31.58 -18.42 -19.12
N THR A 253 30.99 -18.81 -17.99
CA THR A 253 30.76 -17.92 -16.84
C THR A 253 31.80 -18.10 -15.73
N GLY A 254 32.44 -19.27 -15.65
CA GLY A 254 33.27 -19.67 -14.51
C GLY A 254 32.47 -20.10 -13.27
N ILE A 255 31.14 -19.99 -13.30
CA ILE A 255 30.26 -20.43 -12.20
C ILE A 255 30.09 -21.94 -12.32
N GLN A 256 30.73 -22.70 -11.43
CA GLN A 256 30.73 -24.17 -11.49
C GLN A 256 29.37 -24.79 -11.14
N SER A 257 28.57 -24.07 -10.36
CA SER A 257 27.28 -24.58 -9.89
C SER A 257 26.23 -24.64 -10.99
N GLN A 258 25.44 -25.70 -10.97
CA GLN A 258 24.22 -25.86 -11.75
C GLN A 258 22.97 -25.91 -10.85
N ASP A 259 23.16 -25.82 -9.53
CA ASP A 259 22.07 -25.83 -8.57
C ASP A 259 21.27 -24.52 -8.66
N GLY A 260 19.95 -24.62 -8.83
CA GLY A 260 19.10 -23.45 -8.98
C GLY A 260 19.14 -22.49 -7.79
N VAL A 261 19.24 -23.01 -6.56
CA VAL A 261 19.24 -22.21 -5.33
C VAL A 261 20.56 -21.46 -5.15
N GLU A 262 21.66 -21.98 -5.68
CA GLU A 262 22.89 -21.22 -5.80
C GLU A 262 22.84 -20.19 -6.94
N LEU A 263 22.33 -20.58 -8.11
CA LEU A 263 22.24 -19.70 -9.28
C LEU A 263 21.38 -18.47 -9.00
N VAL A 264 20.28 -18.61 -8.25
CA VAL A 264 19.40 -17.48 -7.93
C VAL A 264 20.11 -16.38 -7.10
N GLN A 265 21.16 -16.73 -6.35
CA GLN A 265 21.96 -15.77 -5.56
C GLN A 265 22.75 -14.79 -6.43
N TYR A 266 22.95 -15.11 -7.71
CA TYR A 266 23.61 -14.22 -8.67
C TYR A 266 22.66 -13.21 -9.32
N VAL A 267 21.34 -13.46 -9.28
CA VAL A 267 20.36 -12.71 -10.07
C VAL A 267 19.20 -12.12 -9.28
N PHE A 268 18.96 -12.56 -8.04
CA PHE A 268 17.84 -12.10 -7.24
C PHE A 268 18.27 -11.15 -6.12
N ARG A 269 17.61 -9.99 -6.05
CA ARG A 269 17.76 -9.00 -4.98
C ARG A 269 16.44 -8.89 -4.22
N LEU A 270 16.50 -9.11 -2.91
CA LEU A 270 15.33 -9.00 -2.05
C LEU A 270 14.97 -7.54 -1.78
N CYS A 271 13.68 -7.22 -1.78
CA CYS A 271 13.17 -5.89 -1.47
C CYS A 271 13.46 -5.51 -0.01
N TRP A 272 14.18 -4.41 0.17
CA TRP A 272 14.52 -3.82 1.47
C TRP A 272 13.30 -3.53 2.34
N VAL A 273 12.23 -3.01 1.71
CA VAL A 273 11.00 -2.67 2.42
C VAL A 273 10.35 -3.92 3.02
N HIS A 274 10.38 -5.05 2.31
CA HIS A 274 9.85 -6.31 2.81
C HIS A 274 10.67 -6.88 3.96
N TRP A 275 12.00 -6.75 3.91
CA TRP A 275 12.86 -7.05 5.05
C TRP A 275 12.47 -6.23 6.29
N CYS A 276 12.37 -4.90 6.14
CA CYS A 276 12.00 -4.01 7.24
C CYS A 276 10.59 -4.25 7.78
N ARG A 277 9.61 -4.55 6.93
CA ARG A 277 8.24 -4.91 7.35
C ARG A 277 8.23 -6.21 8.17
N GLY A 278 9.11 -7.16 7.85
CA GLY A 278 9.29 -8.38 8.64
C GLY A 278 9.77 -8.07 10.06
N ILE A 279 10.74 -7.16 10.20
CA ILE A 279 11.26 -6.71 11.50
C ILE A 279 10.22 -5.89 12.27
N GLN A 280 9.39 -5.10 11.57
CA GLN A 280 8.33 -4.29 12.21
C GLN A 280 7.37 -5.14 13.05
N LYS A 281 7.12 -6.40 12.64
CA LYS A 281 6.28 -7.34 13.39
C LYS A 281 6.92 -7.81 14.71
N LEU A 282 8.23 -7.58 14.89
CA LEU A 282 8.99 -7.95 16.08
C LEU A 282 9.18 -6.77 17.04
N GLU A 283 8.83 -5.54 16.65
CA GLU A 283 9.09 -4.32 17.44
C GLU A 283 8.45 -4.36 18.83
N SER A 284 7.31 -5.03 18.99
CA SER A 284 6.66 -5.21 20.30
C SER A 284 7.46 -6.06 21.28
N SER A 285 8.43 -6.84 20.79
CA SER A 285 9.22 -7.80 21.56
C SER A 285 10.69 -7.43 21.64
N LEU A 286 11.08 -6.26 21.13
CA LEU A 286 12.46 -5.83 20.99
C LEU A 286 12.67 -4.41 21.50
N SER A 287 13.88 -4.13 21.99
CA SER A 287 14.29 -2.75 22.21
C SER A 287 14.47 -2.02 20.86
N LYS A 288 14.48 -0.68 20.89
CA LYS A 288 14.79 0.13 19.69
C LYS A 288 16.21 -0.16 19.16
N VAL A 289 17.16 -0.44 20.07
CA VAL A 289 18.55 -0.76 19.72
C VAL A 289 18.61 -2.09 18.97
N ASP A 290 17.95 -3.13 19.50
CA ASP A 290 17.91 -4.45 18.85
C ASP A 290 17.18 -4.41 17.51
N THR A 291 16.08 -3.65 17.44
CA THR A 291 15.35 -3.42 16.18
C THR A 291 16.25 -2.76 15.12
N THR A 292 17.07 -1.80 15.53
CA THR A 292 18.03 -1.12 14.65
C THR A 292 19.13 -2.08 14.21
N ARG A 293 19.67 -2.89 15.13
CA ARG A 293 20.66 -3.93 14.84
C ARG A 293 20.18 -4.92 13.78
N LEU A 294 18.92 -5.39 13.87
CA LEU A 294 18.31 -6.25 12.84
C LEU A 294 18.18 -5.56 11.47
N ARG A 295 17.88 -4.26 11.48
CA ARG A 295 17.76 -3.45 10.25
C ARG A 295 19.10 -3.10 9.65
N GLU A 296 20.20 -3.14 10.39
CA GLU A 296 21.52 -2.79 9.86
C GLU A 296 22.28 -4.01 9.34
N PHE A 297 21.94 -5.21 9.82
CA PHE A 297 22.60 -6.46 9.45
C PHE A 297 22.94 -6.60 7.95
N PRO A 298 22.00 -6.36 7.00
CA PRO A 298 22.31 -6.56 5.58
C PRO A 298 23.34 -5.60 4.99
N ARG A 299 23.66 -4.52 5.71
CA ARG A 299 24.63 -3.50 5.31
C ARG A 299 25.96 -3.63 6.05
N LEU A 300 26.09 -4.59 6.96
CA LEU A 300 27.37 -4.84 7.62
C LEU A 300 28.41 -5.26 6.57
N VAL A 301 29.60 -4.69 6.71
CA VAL A 301 30.75 -4.95 5.83
C VAL A 301 31.90 -5.57 6.60
N ASP A 302 32.06 -5.18 7.87
CA ASP A 302 33.15 -5.67 8.71
C ASP A 302 32.89 -7.11 9.20
N PRO A 303 33.83 -8.05 8.96
CA PRO A 303 33.67 -9.44 9.37
C PRO A 303 33.48 -9.63 10.88
N SER A 304 34.11 -8.78 11.71
CA SER A 304 33.96 -8.86 13.17
C SER A 304 32.57 -8.40 13.61
N GLU A 305 32.01 -7.35 12.99
CA GLU A 305 30.62 -6.92 13.24
C GLU A 305 29.61 -7.98 12.82
N ILE A 306 29.84 -8.63 11.68
CA ILE A 306 29.01 -9.74 11.20
C ILE A 306 29.05 -10.90 12.21
N GLN A 307 30.24 -11.30 12.67
CA GLN A 307 30.39 -12.35 13.67
C GLN A 307 29.73 -11.97 15.00
N ASN A 308 29.92 -10.73 15.46
CA ASN A 308 29.27 -10.20 16.66
C ASN A 308 27.73 -10.24 16.54
N PHE A 309 27.18 -10.00 15.34
CA PHE A 309 25.75 -10.16 15.09
C PHE A 309 25.32 -11.63 15.22
N TYR A 310 26.06 -12.56 14.64
CA TYR A 310 25.77 -14.00 14.75
C TYR A 310 25.79 -14.49 16.20
N GLU A 311 26.74 -14.03 17.01
CA GLU A 311 26.79 -14.37 18.43
C GLU A 311 25.58 -13.78 19.19
N TRP A 312 25.24 -12.52 18.91
CA TRP A 312 24.10 -11.87 19.54
C TRP A 312 22.75 -12.52 19.17
N ILE A 313 22.51 -12.85 17.90
CA ILE A 313 21.24 -13.42 17.44
C ILE A 313 21.04 -14.86 17.95
N ASN A 314 22.14 -15.60 18.15
CA ASN A 314 22.13 -16.95 18.71
C ASN A 314 22.10 -16.97 20.25
N GLY A 315 22.31 -15.82 20.90
CA GLY A 315 22.24 -15.67 22.35
C GLY A 315 20.82 -15.76 22.93
N ASN A 316 20.56 -15.04 24.03
CA ASN A 316 19.27 -15.06 24.71
C ASN A 316 18.23 -14.10 24.09
N GLN A 317 17.96 -14.27 22.79
CA GLN A 317 16.94 -13.50 22.08
C GLN A 317 15.53 -14.04 22.33
N PRO A 318 14.49 -13.17 22.23
CA PRO A 318 13.10 -13.61 22.26
C PRO A 318 12.81 -14.68 21.21
N LYS A 319 11.92 -15.63 21.53
CA LYS A 319 11.55 -16.73 20.62
C LYS A 319 11.14 -16.22 19.23
N ALA A 320 10.33 -15.16 19.16
CA ALA A 320 9.90 -14.57 17.90
C ALA A 320 11.06 -14.13 16.99
N VAL A 321 12.16 -13.65 17.58
CA VAL A 321 13.37 -13.22 16.87
C VAL A 321 14.16 -14.43 16.40
N LYS A 322 14.31 -15.45 17.25
CA LYS A 322 14.94 -16.72 16.90
C LYS A 322 14.21 -17.41 15.76
N ASP A 323 12.89 -17.54 15.85
CA ASP A 323 12.04 -18.14 14.81
C ASP A 323 12.14 -17.35 13.50
N TRP A 324 12.13 -16.01 13.56
CA TRP A 324 12.30 -15.15 12.40
C TRP A 324 13.67 -15.32 11.73
N TRP A 325 14.74 -15.45 12.53
CA TRP A 325 16.10 -15.64 12.05
C TRP A 325 16.31 -17.04 11.47
N GLN A 326 15.79 -18.07 12.13
CA GLN A 326 15.81 -19.45 11.65
C GLN A 326 15.13 -19.58 10.30
N HIS A 327 14.00 -18.90 10.08
CA HIS A 327 13.39 -18.82 8.76
C HIS A 327 14.34 -18.23 7.70
N LYS A 328 15.25 -17.32 8.05
CA LYS A 328 16.23 -16.77 7.09
C LYS A 328 17.31 -17.78 6.75
N LEU A 329 17.69 -18.61 7.71
CA LEU A 329 18.67 -19.68 7.53
C LEU A 329 18.10 -20.89 6.76
N GLN A 330 16.80 -21.18 6.93
CA GLN A 330 16.11 -22.26 6.21
C GLN A 330 16.15 -22.07 4.69
N HIS A 331 16.25 -20.84 4.20
CA HIS A 331 16.33 -20.51 2.79
C HIS A 331 17.73 -19.96 2.47
N ALA A 332 18.63 -20.82 2.00
CA ALA A 332 20.03 -20.48 1.71
C ALA A 332 20.21 -19.28 0.76
N TRP A 333 19.22 -18.99 -0.09
CA TRP A 333 19.23 -17.85 -1.01
C TRP A 333 18.87 -16.51 -0.34
N LEU A 334 18.21 -16.52 0.83
CA LEU A 334 17.57 -15.32 1.40
C LEU A 334 18.59 -14.30 1.89
N LEU A 335 19.58 -14.73 2.69
CA LEU A 335 20.64 -13.84 3.16
C LEU A 335 21.48 -13.29 2.00
N PRO A 336 21.98 -14.10 1.04
CA PRO A 336 22.66 -13.59 -0.15
C PRO A 336 21.84 -12.62 -1.01
N ALA A 337 20.51 -12.73 -1.00
CA ALA A 337 19.64 -11.82 -1.75
C ALA A 337 19.52 -10.43 -1.11
N ILE A 338 19.61 -10.32 0.23
CA ILE A 338 19.43 -9.06 0.97
C ILE A 338 20.75 -8.44 1.45
N CYS A 339 21.74 -9.24 1.84
CA CYS A 339 23.00 -8.79 2.39
C CYS A 339 24.05 -8.56 1.31
N ASP A 340 24.77 -7.45 1.39
CA ASP A 340 25.80 -7.13 0.40
C ASP A 340 27.04 -8.03 0.56
N HIS A 341 27.42 -8.35 1.80
CA HIS A 341 28.62 -9.15 2.12
C HIS A 341 28.52 -10.64 1.77
N SER A 342 27.31 -11.19 1.60
CA SER A 342 27.09 -12.60 1.25
C SER A 342 26.48 -12.80 -0.14
N SER A 343 26.24 -11.71 -0.89
CA SER A 343 25.67 -11.80 -2.23
C SER A 343 26.68 -12.39 -3.22
N ARG A 344 26.24 -13.33 -4.05
CA ARG A 344 27.03 -13.82 -5.19
C ARG A 344 26.89 -12.92 -6.43
N MET A 345 25.89 -12.02 -6.42
CA MET A 345 25.70 -11.02 -7.48
C MET A 345 26.87 -10.02 -7.50
N PRO A 346 27.47 -9.72 -8.67
CA PRO A 346 28.50 -8.70 -8.76
C PRO A 346 28.03 -7.36 -8.21
N LYS A 347 28.87 -6.70 -7.39
CA LYS A 347 28.54 -5.42 -6.76
C LYS A 347 28.04 -4.37 -7.76
N GLN A 348 28.70 -4.24 -8.90
CA GLN A 348 28.30 -3.35 -9.99
C GLN A 348 26.88 -3.61 -10.53
N TYR A 349 26.41 -4.86 -10.51
CA TYR A 349 25.05 -5.21 -10.95
C TYR A 349 24.06 -4.90 -9.85
N ARG A 350 24.41 -5.26 -8.62
CA ARG A 350 23.59 -5.02 -7.44
C ARG A 350 23.33 -3.53 -7.24
N ASP A 351 24.35 -2.68 -7.36
CA ASP A 351 24.24 -1.22 -7.18
C ASP A 351 23.30 -0.57 -8.21
N LEU A 352 23.13 -1.16 -9.41
CA LEU A 352 22.23 -0.69 -10.45
C LEU A 352 20.78 -1.18 -10.30
N ILE A 353 20.56 -2.26 -9.56
CA ILE A 353 19.22 -2.79 -9.28
C ILE A 353 18.64 -2.03 -8.09
N PRO A 354 17.45 -1.44 -8.15
CA PRO A 354 16.91 -0.71 -7.01
C PRO A 354 16.72 -1.62 -5.78
N PRO A 355 16.94 -1.11 -4.56
CA PRO A 355 16.83 -1.90 -3.34
C PRO A 355 15.38 -2.10 -2.88
N ASP A 356 14.39 -1.48 -3.52
CA ASP A 356 12.98 -1.57 -3.13
C ASP A 356 12.02 -1.69 -4.32
N THR A 357 10.83 -2.22 -4.06
CA THR A 357 9.75 -2.39 -5.03
C THR A 357 8.74 -1.24 -5.00
N ASN A 358 9.07 -0.08 -4.42
CA ASN A 358 8.12 1.06 -4.29
C ASN A 358 7.61 1.54 -5.66
N SER A 359 8.44 1.42 -6.70
CA SER A 359 8.05 1.73 -8.08
C SER A 359 6.88 0.87 -8.55
N LEU A 360 6.83 -0.40 -8.12
CA LEU A 360 5.78 -1.34 -8.41
C LEU A 360 4.58 -1.16 -7.46
N GLU A 361 4.80 -0.94 -6.17
CA GLU A 361 3.71 -0.65 -5.21
C GLU A 361 2.90 0.59 -5.63
N GLY A 362 3.59 1.66 -6.05
CA GLY A 362 2.94 2.87 -6.55
C GLY A 362 2.24 2.69 -7.91
N SER A 363 2.41 1.55 -8.60
CA SER A 363 1.61 1.20 -9.78
C SER A 363 0.24 0.65 -9.38
N HIS A 364 0.14 -0.09 -8.27
CA HIS A 364 -1.11 -0.70 -7.83
C HIS A 364 -2.21 0.32 -7.55
N ALA A 365 -1.86 1.46 -6.95
CA ALA A 365 -2.83 2.52 -6.70
C ALA A 365 -3.38 3.10 -8.01
N SER A 366 -2.53 3.31 -9.01
CA SER A 366 -2.94 3.80 -10.33
C SER A 366 -3.79 2.78 -11.05
N ASP A 367 -3.39 1.51 -11.02
CA ASP A 367 -4.13 0.41 -11.66
C ASP A 367 -5.51 0.29 -11.02
N ASN A 368 -5.62 0.25 -9.69
CA ASN A 368 -6.93 0.16 -9.01
C ASN A 368 -7.87 1.33 -9.38
N LEU A 369 -7.34 2.54 -9.60
CA LEU A 369 -8.13 3.69 -10.04
C LEU A 369 -8.64 3.54 -11.48
N VAL A 370 -7.81 2.99 -12.38
CA VAL A 370 -8.11 2.88 -13.81
C VAL A 370 -8.91 1.60 -14.12
N SER A 371 -8.45 0.44 -13.66
CA SER A 371 -8.99 -0.88 -14.00
C SER A 371 -10.08 -1.39 -13.05
N SER A 372 -10.31 -0.71 -11.91
CA SER A 372 -11.08 -1.25 -10.79
C SER A 372 -10.53 -2.57 -10.23
N THR A 373 -11.18 -3.11 -9.20
CA THR A 373 -10.81 -4.35 -8.52
C THR A 373 -11.92 -5.40 -8.67
N ASN A 374 -11.59 -6.68 -8.46
CA ASN A 374 -12.54 -7.78 -8.48
C ASN A 374 -13.20 -8.00 -9.85
N ASN A 375 -12.40 -7.92 -10.92
CA ASN A 375 -12.85 -8.19 -12.28
C ASN A 375 -12.90 -9.70 -12.58
N GLU A 376 -13.80 -10.15 -13.44
CA GLU A 376 -13.70 -11.51 -13.99
C GLU A 376 -12.40 -11.65 -14.80
N ILE A 377 -11.80 -12.86 -14.85
CA ILE A 377 -10.45 -13.06 -15.40
C ILE A 377 -10.31 -12.56 -16.85
N LEU A 378 -11.27 -12.87 -17.72
CA LEU A 378 -11.26 -12.41 -19.10
C LEU A 378 -11.34 -10.87 -19.18
N GLN A 379 -12.24 -10.28 -18.40
CA GLN A 379 -12.36 -8.82 -18.31
C GLN A 379 -11.05 -8.17 -17.84
N ALA A 380 -10.39 -8.80 -16.88
CA ALA A 380 -9.13 -8.36 -16.31
C ALA A 380 -7.99 -8.39 -17.34
N ILE A 381 -7.92 -9.44 -18.18
CA ILE A 381 -6.94 -9.53 -19.27
C ILE A 381 -7.21 -8.46 -20.33
N MET A 382 -8.47 -8.27 -20.73
CA MET A 382 -8.82 -7.24 -21.71
C MET A 382 -8.50 -5.81 -21.24
N LEU A 383 -8.75 -5.53 -19.95
CA LEU A 383 -8.36 -4.25 -19.34
C LEU A 383 -6.84 -4.08 -19.34
N ALA A 384 -6.09 -5.13 -19.00
CA ALA A 384 -4.63 -5.11 -19.02
C ALA A 384 -4.08 -4.86 -20.43
N TRP A 385 -4.63 -5.54 -21.44
CA TRP A 385 -4.26 -5.33 -22.85
C TRP A 385 -4.42 -3.86 -23.26
N LYS A 386 -5.57 -3.24 -22.96
CA LYS A 386 -5.81 -1.83 -23.27
C LYS A 386 -4.81 -0.91 -22.56
N ILE A 387 -4.53 -1.16 -21.29
CA ILE A 387 -3.56 -0.37 -20.51
C ILE A 387 -2.15 -0.48 -21.11
N ASP A 388 -1.76 -1.68 -21.54
CA ASP A 388 -0.45 -1.93 -22.10
C ASP A 388 -0.31 -1.35 -23.53
N ASP A 389 -1.35 -1.44 -24.34
CA ASP A 389 -1.39 -0.80 -25.66
C ASP A 389 -1.33 0.74 -25.54
N ASP A 390 -2.08 1.33 -24.61
CA ASP A 390 -1.97 2.76 -24.30
C ASP A 390 -0.56 3.13 -23.82
N ALA A 391 0.06 2.29 -22.99
CA ALA A 391 1.45 2.50 -22.56
C ALA A 391 2.42 2.48 -23.75
N VAL A 392 2.27 1.55 -24.68
CA VAL A 392 3.07 1.48 -25.92
C VAL A 392 2.87 2.73 -26.77
N ARG A 393 1.64 3.20 -26.97
CA ARG A 393 1.34 4.42 -27.72
C ARG A 393 2.03 5.64 -27.10
N VAL A 394 1.97 5.77 -25.77
CA VAL A 394 2.64 6.86 -25.04
C VAL A 394 4.16 6.76 -25.17
N LEU A 395 4.74 5.57 -25.09
CA LEU A 395 6.19 5.37 -25.29
C LEU A 395 6.62 5.77 -26.71
N LYS A 396 5.90 5.30 -27.72
CA LYS A 396 6.15 5.66 -29.12
C LYS A 396 6.05 7.17 -29.35
N ALA A 397 4.99 7.80 -28.84
CA ALA A 397 4.81 9.25 -28.94
C ALA A 397 5.98 10.00 -28.28
N ALA A 398 6.36 9.63 -27.06
CA ALA A 398 7.47 10.26 -26.34
C ALA A 398 8.81 10.08 -27.08
N MET A 399 9.08 8.90 -27.61
CA MET A 399 10.28 8.63 -28.41
C MET A 399 10.31 9.42 -29.72
N SER A 400 9.18 9.54 -30.41
CA SER A 400 9.09 10.23 -31.70
C SER A 400 9.13 11.76 -31.59
N THR A 401 8.58 12.31 -30.51
CA THR A 401 8.48 13.76 -30.31
C THR A 401 9.61 14.33 -29.45
N GLY A 402 10.31 13.48 -28.70
CA GLY A 402 11.23 13.90 -27.64
C GLY A 402 10.53 14.51 -26.41
N VAL A 403 9.20 14.67 -26.46
CA VAL A 403 8.42 15.28 -25.38
C VAL A 403 8.06 14.21 -24.36
N LEU A 404 8.70 14.29 -23.20
CA LEU A 404 8.41 13.38 -22.09
C LEU A 404 7.20 13.89 -21.30
N PRO A 405 6.24 13.02 -20.93
CA PRO A 405 5.10 13.40 -20.08
C PRO A 405 5.51 14.02 -18.74
N ASN A 406 6.74 13.71 -18.28
CA ASN A 406 7.32 14.32 -17.09
C ASN A 406 8.85 14.24 -17.14
N HIS A 407 9.51 15.25 -17.70
CA HIS A 407 10.97 15.32 -17.82
C HIS A 407 11.69 15.49 -16.47
N LEU A 408 10.98 15.88 -15.40
CA LEU A 408 11.54 16.17 -14.06
C LEU A 408 11.37 15.04 -13.04
N ARG A 409 11.11 13.79 -13.48
CA ARG A 409 10.91 12.64 -12.57
C ARG A 409 11.68 11.40 -12.99
N THR A 410 12.98 11.59 -13.22
CA THR A 410 13.97 10.50 -13.29
C THR A 410 13.84 9.58 -12.07
N LEU A 411 14.34 8.34 -12.17
CA LEU A 411 14.38 7.43 -11.02
C LEU A 411 15.08 8.10 -9.83
N GLU A 412 16.17 8.82 -10.12
CA GLU A 412 16.92 9.62 -9.15
C GLU A 412 16.06 10.70 -8.49
N HIS A 413 15.42 11.60 -9.25
CA HIS A 413 14.55 12.64 -8.69
C HIS A 413 13.45 12.04 -7.81
N ARG A 414 12.83 10.93 -8.25
CA ARG A 414 11.81 10.24 -7.45
C ARG A 414 12.38 9.68 -6.16
N THR A 415 13.58 9.10 -6.22
CA THR A 415 14.28 8.54 -5.07
C THR A 415 14.62 9.66 -4.09
N THR A 416 15.17 10.77 -4.57
CA THR A 416 15.45 11.98 -3.78
C THR A 416 14.19 12.54 -3.13
N THR A 417 13.10 12.74 -3.88
CA THR A 417 11.83 13.24 -3.31
C THR A 417 11.21 12.23 -2.33
N ASN A 418 11.41 10.93 -2.52
CA ASN A 418 10.97 9.92 -1.56
C ASN A 418 11.80 9.97 -0.28
N VAL A 419 13.12 10.11 -0.37
CA VAL A 419 14.02 10.31 0.77
C VAL A 419 13.62 11.57 1.53
N GLN A 420 13.47 12.71 0.84
CA GLN A 420 13.00 13.96 1.45
C GLN A 420 11.65 13.81 2.16
N ARG A 421 10.69 13.09 1.57
CA ARG A 421 9.41 12.80 2.22
C ARG A 421 9.54 11.90 3.45
N ARG A 422 10.41 10.89 3.40
CA ARG A 422 10.71 10.04 4.56
C ARG A 422 11.36 10.86 5.67
N ASP A 423 12.31 11.72 5.34
CA ASP A 423 12.97 12.62 6.28
C ASP A 423 11.99 13.62 6.90
N ALA A 424 11.13 14.24 6.10
CA ALA A 424 10.09 15.13 6.60
C ALA A 424 9.11 14.40 7.53
N LYS A 425 8.73 13.15 7.20
CA LYS A 425 7.90 12.31 8.07
C LYS A 425 8.64 11.95 9.36
N ARG A 426 9.94 11.62 9.28
CA ARG A 426 10.79 11.34 10.45
C ARG A 426 10.85 12.55 11.38
N ARG A 427 11.14 13.74 10.85
CA ARG A 427 11.14 15.01 11.62
C ARG A 427 9.80 15.27 12.31
N LYS A 428 8.67 15.03 11.63
CA LYS A 428 7.34 15.16 12.24
C LYS A 428 7.12 14.16 13.38
N ILE A 429 7.60 12.93 13.24
CA ILE A 429 7.51 11.91 14.29
C ILE A 429 8.43 12.26 15.47
N GLU A 430 9.63 12.76 15.21
CA GLU A 430 10.57 13.24 16.24
C GLU A 430 9.97 14.41 17.01
N ALA A 431 9.45 15.43 16.32
CA ALA A 431 8.78 16.56 16.95
C ALA A 431 7.55 16.11 17.78
N ALA A 432 6.76 15.15 17.29
CA ALA A 432 5.64 14.60 18.05
C ALA A 432 6.10 13.88 19.32
N LYS A 433 7.23 13.16 19.27
CA LYS A 433 7.81 12.51 20.45
C LYS A 433 8.37 13.51 21.47
N GLU A 434 8.96 14.61 21.03
CA GLU A 434 9.40 15.69 21.92
C GLU A 434 8.20 16.28 22.68
N VAL A 435 7.10 16.53 21.98
CA VAL A 435 5.84 16.97 22.61
C VAL A 435 5.30 15.93 23.59
N ASP A 436 5.30 14.64 23.22
CA ASP A 436 4.85 13.57 24.14
C ASP A 436 5.74 13.48 25.39
N HIS A 437 7.06 13.65 25.25
CA HIS A 437 7.99 13.71 26.38
C HIS A 437 7.70 14.91 27.29
N GLU A 438 7.50 16.10 26.72
CA GLU A 438 7.17 17.30 27.48
C GLU A 438 5.83 17.16 28.23
N VAL A 439 4.83 16.53 27.61
CA VAL A 439 3.56 16.21 28.26
C VAL A 439 3.75 15.25 29.43
N ILE A 440 4.58 14.22 29.29
CA ILE A 440 4.88 13.27 30.38
C ILE A 440 5.55 14.01 31.54
N ASP A 441 6.59 14.81 31.28
CA ASP A 441 7.33 15.56 32.31
C ASP A 441 6.41 16.53 33.07
N LEU A 442 5.54 17.24 32.35
CA LEU A 442 4.55 18.14 32.96
C LEU A 442 3.51 17.36 33.78
N THR A 443 3.09 16.18 33.31
CA THR A 443 2.13 15.33 34.03
C THR A 443 2.73 14.84 35.35
N THR A 444 3.98 14.36 35.34
CA THR A 444 4.71 13.97 36.56
C THR A 444 4.84 15.14 37.52
N THR A 445 5.19 16.33 37.02
CA THR A 445 5.29 17.54 37.85
C THR A 445 3.95 17.90 38.50
N VAL A 446 2.84 17.75 37.78
CA VAL A 446 1.49 17.97 38.33
C VAL A 446 1.14 16.93 39.40
N GLU A 447 1.47 15.66 39.18
CA GLU A 447 1.25 14.58 40.16
C GLU A 447 2.05 14.81 41.45
N ASP A 448 3.32 15.20 41.33
CA ASP A 448 4.17 15.54 42.48
C ASP A 448 3.62 16.73 43.26
N ALA A 449 3.18 17.79 42.56
CA ALA A 449 2.55 18.95 43.18
C ALA A 449 1.23 18.58 43.89
N GLN A 450 0.42 17.70 43.30
CA GLN A 450 -0.80 17.20 43.94
C GLN A 450 -0.50 16.37 45.19
N SER A 451 0.55 15.55 45.18
CA SER A 451 1.00 14.82 46.36
C SER A 451 1.43 15.78 47.48
N ALA A 452 2.26 16.79 47.15
CA ALA A 452 2.69 17.80 48.12
C ALA A 452 1.52 18.60 48.73
N ILE A 453 0.48 18.90 47.93
CA ILE A 453 -0.75 19.53 48.42
C ILE A 453 -1.47 18.64 49.43
N LYS A 454 -1.58 17.33 49.15
CA LYS A 454 -2.21 16.36 50.09
C LYS A 454 -1.43 16.29 51.40
N ASP A 455 -0.11 16.21 51.33
CA ASP A 455 0.75 16.18 52.53
C ASP A 455 0.58 17.46 53.37
N ALA A 456 0.58 18.63 52.71
CA ALA A 456 0.35 19.91 53.38
C ALA A 456 -1.04 20.00 54.03
N GLN A 457 -2.08 19.46 53.39
CA GLN A 457 -3.43 19.38 53.97
C GLN A 457 -3.47 18.48 55.21
N GLN A 458 -2.75 17.37 55.20
CA GLN A 458 -2.65 16.46 56.35
C GLN A 458 -1.93 17.12 57.53
N VAL A 459 -0.83 17.83 57.27
CA VAL A 459 -0.12 18.62 58.29
C VAL A 459 -1.02 19.72 58.86
N MET A 460 -1.76 20.44 58.01
CA MET A 460 -2.72 21.45 58.47
C MET A 460 -3.84 20.85 59.34
N LYS A 461 -4.33 19.65 59.01
CA LYS A 461 -5.35 18.96 59.80
C LYS A 461 -4.80 18.59 61.19
N GLY A 462 -3.61 18.02 61.25
CA GLY A 462 -2.94 17.71 62.53
C GLY A 462 -2.65 18.96 63.37
N ALA A 463 -2.25 20.07 62.73
CA ALA A 463 -2.06 21.34 63.43
C ALA A 463 -3.38 21.92 63.99
N LYS A 464 -4.50 21.78 63.26
CA LYS A 464 -5.84 22.18 63.74
C LYS A 464 -6.31 21.32 64.92
N GLU A 465 -6.01 20.02 64.91
CA GLU A 465 -6.33 19.11 66.03
C GLU A 465 -5.53 19.47 67.28
N ARG A 466 -4.21 19.67 67.16
CA ARG A 466 -3.37 20.18 68.27
C ARG A 466 -3.86 21.53 68.81
N LEU A 467 -4.29 22.43 67.93
CA LEU A 467 -4.86 23.73 68.35
C LEU A 467 -6.16 23.55 69.14
N LYS A 468 -7.00 22.56 68.79
CA LYS A 468 -8.20 22.21 69.56
C LYS A 468 -7.83 21.63 70.92
N GLU A 469 -6.86 20.72 71.00
CA GLU A 469 -6.37 20.16 72.26
C GLU A 469 -5.82 21.23 73.21
N ILE A 470 -5.03 22.18 72.70
CA ILE A 470 -4.52 23.32 73.48
C ILE A 470 -5.65 24.24 73.97
N LYS A 471 -6.71 24.41 73.17
CA LYS A 471 -7.89 25.19 73.59
C LYS A 471 -8.74 24.47 74.64
N VAL A 472 -8.76 23.13 74.64
CA VAL A 472 -9.46 22.32 75.64
C VAL A 472 -8.67 22.29 76.96
N SER A 473 -7.35 22.13 76.92
CA SER A 473 -6.49 22.15 78.11
C SER A 473 -6.43 23.51 78.81
N LYS A 474 -6.60 24.63 78.08
CA LYS A 474 -6.80 25.96 78.68
C LYS A 474 -8.11 26.13 79.45
N LYS A 475 -9.12 25.27 79.23
CA LYS A 475 -10.40 25.31 79.97
C LYS A 475 -10.40 24.48 81.26
N SER A 476 -9.41 23.61 81.49
CA SER A 476 -9.37 22.71 82.65
C SER A 476 -8.28 23.05 83.68
N GLY A 477 -7.59 24.19 83.55
CA GLY A 477 -6.51 24.61 84.44
C GLY A 477 -6.73 25.99 85.05
N THR A 478 -7.74 26.13 85.91
CA THR A 478 -7.88 27.27 86.82
C THR A 478 -7.03 27.05 88.07
N SER A 479 -5.88 27.70 88.14
CA SER A 479 -5.27 28.09 89.42
C SER A 479 -4.44 29.37 89.24
N LYS A 480 -4.46 30.17 90.31
CA LYS A 480 -4.32 31.62 90.39
C LYS A 480 -2.85 32.11 90.45
N PRO A 481 -2.60 33.44 90.40
CA PRO A 481 -1.41 34.05 89.80
C PRO A 481 -0.26 34.33 90.78
N GLY A 482 0.95 34.47 90.23
CA GLY A 482 2.16 34.87 90.95
C GLY A 482 3.07 35.78 90.11
N SER A 483 2.91 37.08 90.34
CA SER A 483 3.93 38.14 90.46
C SER A 483 5.27 38.08 89.67
N VAL A 484 5.42 39.06 88.75
CA VAL A 484 6.57 39.99 88.55
C VAL A 484 7.90 39.47 87.97
N ARG A 485 8.26 39.97 86.76
CA ARG A 485 9.27 41.05 86.60
C ARG A 485 9.18 41.71 85.22
N SER A 486 9.03 43.03 85.23
CA SER A 486 9.04 43.93 84.07
C SER A 486 10.45 44.17 83.55
N VAL A 487 10.66 44.01 82.25
CA VAL A 487 11.72 44.71 81.50
C VAL A 487 11.04 45.47 80.37
N THR A 488 11.36 46.76 80.32
CA THR A 488 10.66 47.83 79.61
C THR A 488 10.91 47.76 78.11
N VAL A 489 9.84 47.96 77.35
CA VAL A 489 9.79 48.16 75.90
C VAL A 489 10.14 49.61 75.60
N ASP A 490 11.05 49.83 74.65
CA ASP A 490 11.21 51.13 73.99
C ASP A 490 10.63 51.04 72.58
N GLN A 491 9.64 51.90 72.31
CA GLN A 491 8.96 52.04 71.03
C GLN A 491 9.71 53.08 70.17
N ARG A 492 10.14 52.72 68.95
CA ARG A 492 10.33 53.70 67.87
C ARG A 492 9.93 53.18 66.48
N THR A 493 8.77 53.67 66.06
CA THR A 493 8.52 54.44 64.82
C THR A 493 8.89 53.85 63.45
N VAL A 494 7.82 53.55 62.70
CA VAL A 494 7.57 53.82 61.27
C VAL A 494 8.71 54.47 60.47
N THR A 495 9.10 53.88 59.33
CA THR A 495 9.29 54.65 58.09
C THR A 495 9.21 53.81 56.81
N ARG A 496 8.27 54.26 55.97
CA ARG A 496 8.11 54.05 54.54
C ARG A 496 9.35 54.52 53.76
N ARG A 497 9.85 53.72 52.81
CA ARG A 497 10.69 54.23 51.71
C ARG A 497 10.25 53.63 50.36
N LYS A 498 9.96 54.55 49.43
CA LYS A 498 9.76 54.38 47.99
C LYS A 498 11.11 54.35 47.27
N SER A 499 11.19 53.62 46.15
CA SER A 499 11.99 53.96 44.94
C SER A 499 11.69 52.87 43.88
N SER A 500 10.89 53.10 42.84
CA SER A 500 11.16 53.81 41.56
C SER A 500 11.66 52.89 40.44
N GLY A 501 10.96 52.88 39.30
CA GLY A 501 11.38 52.29 38.02
C GLY A 501 10.20 51.71 37.24
N LYS A 502 9.36 52.54 36.62
CA LYS A 502 9.35 52.85 35.17
C LYS A 502 9.25 51.61 34.25
N SER A 503 8.06 51.45 33.67
CA SER A 503 7.69 50.83 32.38
C SER A 503 8.54 51.37 31.20
N PRO A 504 8.49 50.84 29.94
CA PRO A 504 7.35 50.16 29.30
C PRO A 504 7.65 49.01 28.29
N LEU A 505 6.56 48.39 27.84
CA LEU A 505 6.41 47.60 26.60
C LEU A 505 6.91 48.35 25.35
N PRO A 506 7.17 47.61 24.26
CA PRO A 506 6.61 48.06 22.98
C PRO A 506 5.97 46.96 22.13
N ASN A 507 4.87 47.35 21.47
CA ASN A 507 4.31 46.79 20.25
C ASN A 507 5.31 46.91 19.09
N PHE A 508 5.28 45.99 18.11
CA PHE A 508 5.46 46.35 16.71
C PHE A 508 4.75 45.38 15.75
N THR A 509 3.78 45.95 15.03
CA THR A 509 3.26 45.50 13.74
C THR A 509 4.13 46.14 12.66
N THR A 510 4.62 45.43 11.65
CA THR A 510 4.90 46.00 10.31
C THR A 510 5.02 44.88 9.26
N ILE A 511 4.27 45.08 8.18
CA ILE A 511 4.24 44.40 6.88
C ILE A 511 5.45 44.82 6.04
N PHE A 512 6.08 43.94 5.25
CA PHE A 512 6.63 44.34 3.94
C PHE A 512 6.73 43.18 2.92
N CYS A 513 6.56 43.61 1.67
CA CYS A 513 6.36 42.88 0.42
C CYS A 513 7.63 42.23 -0.18
N LEU A 514 7.38 41.33 -1.14
CA LEU A 514 8.16 40.93 -2.32
C LEU A 514 9.25 41.91 -2.80
N ILE A 515 10.38 41.36 -3.28
CA ILE A 515 11.06 41.69 -4.55
C ILE A 515 11.89 40.49 -5.03
N SER A 516 11.92 40.35 -6.36
CA SER A 516 12.60 39.33 -7.19
C SER A 516 13.99 39.80 -7.65
N VAL A 517 14.65 38.97 -8.48
CA VAL A 517 15.93 39.17 -9.21
C VAL A 517 17.17 38.76 -8.36
N GLN A 518 17.99 37.78 -8.75
CA GLN A 518 18.58 37.50 -10.07
C GLN A 518 18.77 35.99 -10.32
#